data_AF-A0A7J7PH27-F1
#
_entry.id   AF-A0A7J7PH27-F1
#
_cell.length_a   1.000
_cell.length_b   1.000
_cell.length_c   1.000
_cell.angle_alpha   90.00
_cell.angle_beta   90.00
_cell.angle_gamma   90.00
#
_symmetry.space_group_name_H-M   'P 1'
#
loop_
_entity.id
_entity.type
_entity.pdbx_description
1 polymer ?
#
loop_
_entity_poly.entity_id
_entity_poly.type
_entity_poly.pdbx_seq_one_letter_code
_entity_poly.pdbx_strand_id
1 'polypeptide(L)'
;MQLARAYEESLAGLSMALQMTQHKAAETAALRDLLGRLCSSGTGSRTAAAARLVLQLAVCKRFESEHSVVLRFVIGSSPKASDEAALHQEDQEHGDLMRLPLQEDYRALPNKTRTFFRAVVQQWDPDWVVKMDDDVYLNTARLLDAARQWDVMGAQYVSCMKHGVVWRQSGTRWYEPAHLLVGPTYWLHAYGSIYAIAGPTARCVIGAGFDGLRLLANEDTSVGLWMLAADVAHFEDMRMCSPTCT
;
A
#
# COMPACT_ATOMS: atom_id res chain seq x y z
N MET A 1 1.90 -22.29 -31.54
CA MET A 1 2.49 -20.97 -31.87
C MET A 1 1.49 -19.82 -31.88
N GLN A 2 0.19 -20.02 -32.16
CA GLN A 2 -0.80 -18.92 -32.08
C GLN A 2 -1.26 -18.57 -30.65
N LEU A 3 -1.23 -19.52 -29.70
CA LEU A 3 -1.57 -19.25 -28.29
C LEU A 3 -0.53 -18.40 -27.53
N ALA A 4 0.75 -18.42 -27.96
CA ALA A 4 1.81 -17.64 -27.33
C ALA A 4 1.80 -16.16 -27.76
N ARG A 5 1.36 -15.87 -29.00
CA ARG A 5 1.18 -14.49 -29.47
C ARG A 5 0.00 -13.79 -28.79
N ALA A 6 -1.07 -14.52 -28.48
CA ALA A 6 -2.16 -13.99 -27.66
C ALA A 6 -1.73 -13.69 -26.21
N TYR A 7 -0.66 -14.33 -25.73
CA TYR A 7 -0.10 -14.12 -24.39
C TYR A 7 0.80 -12.86 -24.33
N GLU A 8 1.54 -12.57 -25.40
CA GLU A 8 2.35 -11.34 -25.53
C GLU A 8 1.49 -10.09 -25.82
N GLU A 9 0.39 -10.22 -26.56
CA GLU A 9 -0.55 -9.11 -26.82
C GLU A 9 -1.45 -8.75 -25.62
N SER A 10 -1.44 -9.55 -24.54
CA SER A 10 -2.26 -9.37 -23.33
C SER A 10 -1.57 -8.58 -22.20
N LEU A 11 -0.32 -8.13 -22.38
CA LEU A 11 0.42 -7.39 -21.34
C LEU A 11 -0.07 -5.94 -21.15
N ALA A 12 -0.96 -5.44 -22.02
CA ALA A 12 -1.29 -4.02 -22.15
C ALA A 12 -2.62 -3.56 -21.49
N GLY A 13 -3.22 -4.32 -20.57
CA GLY A 13 -4.63 -4.10 -20.19
C GLY A 13 -4.96 -3.74 -18.74
N LEU A 14 -4.08 -3.98 -17.77
CA LEU A 14 -4.42 -3.82 -16.34
C LEU A 14 -3.70 -2.63 -15.73
N SER A 15 -4.48 -1.71 -15.20
CA SER A 15 -4.01 -0.54 -14.48
C SER A 15 -3.93 -0.79 -12.98
N MET A 16 -2.77 -0.50 -12.37
CA MET A 16 -2.57 -0.73 -10.94
C MET A 16 -1.91 0.45 -10.26
N ALA A 17 -2.49 0.92 -9.16
CA ALA A 17 -1.88 1.90 -8.28
C ALA A 17 -1.28 1.20 -7.06
N LEU A 18 0.01 1.39 -6.81
CA LEU A 18 0.72 0.78 -5.70
C LEU A 18 1.18 1.84 -4.70
N GLN A 19 0.75 1.71 -3.45
CA GLN A 19 1.18 2.57 -2.35
C GLN A 19 2.27 1.89 -1.52
N MET A 20 3.35 2.63 -1.28
CA MET A 20 4.23 2.41 -0.13
C MET A 20 3.87 3.41 0.97
N THR A 21 3.48 2.91 2.13
CA THR A 21 3.10 3.76 3.27
C THR A 21 4.32 4.04 4.12
N GLN A 22 4.82 5.27 4.10
CA GLN A 22 5.87 5.69 5.04
C GLN A 22 5.27 6.34 6.28
N HIS A 23 5.87 6.05 7.43
CA HIS A 23 5.40 6.50 8.75
C HIS A 23 6.11 7.76 9.27
N LYS A 24 7.28 8.14 8.72
CA LYS A 24 8.02 9.34 9.15
C LYS A 24 8.78 10.00 8.00
N ALA A 25 8.55 11.28 7.78
CA ALA A 25 9.25 12.09 6.78
C ALA A 25 10.79 12.14 6.97
N ALA A 26 11.27 12.14 8.22
CA ALA A 26 12.71 12.16 8.50
C ALA A 26 13.43 10.84 8.15
N GLU A 27 12.71 9.72 8.10
CA GLU A 27 13.28 8.42 7.73
C GLU A 27 13.48 8.31 6.21
N THR A 28 12.69 9.02 5.41
CA THR A 28 12.84 9.07 3.94
C THR A 28 14.20 9.66 3.52
N ALA A 29 14.63 10.75 4.16
CA ALA A 29 15.93 11.39 3.92
C ALA A 29 17.10 10.65 4.59
N ALA A 30 16.94 10.20 5.84
CA ALA A 30 17.99 9.52 6.59
C ALA A 30 18.31 8.11 6.06
N LEU A 31 17.32 7.37 5.53
CA LEU A 31 17.58 6.09 4.87
C LEU A 31 18.52 6.29 3.67
N ARG A 32 18.39 7.39 2.92
CA ARG A 32 19.15 7.63 1.68
C ARG A 32 20.53 8.26 1.88
N ASP A 33 20.78 9.04 2.93
CA ASP A 33 22.14 9.52 3.23
C ASP A 33 23.09 8.35 3.64
N LEU A 34 22.54 7.30 4.25
CA LEU A 34 23.24 6.02 4.44
C LEU A 34 23.52 5.30 3.11
N LEU A 35 22.67 5.50 2.09
CA LEU A 35 22.74 4.88 0.76
C LEU A 35 23.76 5.52 -0.17
N GLY A 36 23.92 6.85 -0.14
CA GLY A 36 24.94 7.55 -0.91
C GLY A 36 26.38 7.18 -0.52
N ARG A 37 26.60 6.77 0.75
CA ARG A 37 27.91 6.34 1.27
C ARG A 37 28.24 4.87 0.97
N LEU A 38 27.23 4.05 0.68
CA LEU A 38 27.39 2.62 0.37
C LEU A 38 27.78 2.36 -1.11
N CYS A 39 27.48 3.29 -2.02
CA CYS A 39 27.91 3.18 -3.43
C CYS A 39 29.39 3.55 -3.67
N SER A 40 30.12 4.13 -2.71
CA SER A 40 31.48 4.66 -2.91
C SER A 40 32.58 3.95 -2.12
N SER A 41 32.26 2.95 -1.29
CA SER A 41 33.27 2.20 -0.54
C SER A 41 33.02 0.69 -0.61
N GLY A 42 33.73 0.03 -1.52
CA GLY A 42 33.82 -1.42 -1.56
C GLY A 42 34.63 -1.92 -0.37
N THR A 43 33.97 -2.18 0.76
CA THR A 43 34.42 -3.18 1.74
C THR A 43 33.30 -3.50 2.73
N GLY A 44 33.02 -4.79 2.82
CA GLY A 44 32.57 -5.54 4.00
C GLY A 44 31.74 -4.85 5.09
N SER A 45 30.55 -5.45 5.31
CA SER A 45 29.66 -5.30 6.46
C SER A 45 28.86 -4.00 6.51
N ARG A 46 27.59 -4.05 6.05
CA ARG A 46 26.50 -3.12 6.40
C ARG A 46 25.14 -3.58 5.82
N THR A 47 24.08 -3.15 6.49
CA THR A 47 22.70 -3.67 6.58
C THR A 47 21.92 -3.82 5.26
N ALA A 48 21.33 -5.01 5.06
CA ALA A 48 20.53 -5.41 3.90
C ALA A 48 19.24 -4.58 3.64
N ALA A 49 18.76 -3.82 4.62
CA ALA A 49 17.54 -3.03 4.50
C ALA A 49 17.70 -1.82 3.56
N ALA A 50 18.87 -1.17 3.59
CA ALA A 50 19.11 0.04 2.82
C ALA A 50 19.24 -0.29 1.31
N ALA A 51 20.07 -1.28 0.97
CA ALA A 51 20.28 -1.70 -0.42
C ALA A 51 18.99 -2.18 -1.12
N ARG A 52 17.95 -2.56 -0.35
CA ARG A 52 16.68 -3.07 -0.86
C ARG A 52 15.77 -1.99 -1.46
N LEU A 53 15.78 -0.77 -0.91
CA LEU A 53 14.86 0.30 -1.31
C LEU A 53 15.30 1.04 -2.59
N VAL A 54 16.62 1.24 -2.79
CA VAL A 54 17.16 1.89 -4.01
C VAL A 54 17.04 0.99 -5.23
N LEU A 55 17.22 -0.32 -5.05
CA LEU A 55 16.94 -1.30 -6.11
C LEU A 55 15.45 -1.28 -6.51
N GLN A 56 14.55 -1.10 -5.53
CA GLN A 56 13.10 -1.00 -5.78
C GLN A 56 12.79 0.21 -6.68
N LEU A 57 13.32 1.40 -6.40
CA LEU A 57 13.02 2.64 -7.14
C LEU A 57 13.43 2.60 -8.63
N ALA A 58 14.63 2.11 -8.95
CA ALA A 58 15.09 2.00 -10.34
C ALA A 58 14.33 0.91 -11.11
N VAL A 59 13.98 -0.19 -10.45
CA VAL A 59 13.13 -1.25 -11.00
C VAL A 59 11.71 -0.74 -11.25
N CYS A 60 11.19 0.13 -10.37
CA CYS A 60 9.85 0.68 -10.47
C CYS A 60 9.66 1.59 -11.69
N LYS A 61 10.55 2.56 -11.97
CA LYS A 61 10.38 3.46 -13.13
C LYS A 61 10.33 2.74 -14.48
N ARG A 62 11.17 1.71 -14.64
CA ARG A 62 11.14 0.86 -15.84
C ARG A 62 9.84 0.07 -15.92
N PHE A 63 9.42 -0.53 -14.81
CA PHE A 63 8.20 -1.31 -14.73
C PHE A 63 6.95 -0.49 -15.05
N GLU A 64 6.84 0.76 -14.56
CA GLU A 64 5.77 1.71 -14.90
C GLU A 64 5.78 2.11 -16.38
N SER A 65 6.94 2.14 -17.05
CA SER A 65 7.02 2.47 -18.48
C SER A 65 6.64 1.30 -19.40
N GLU A 66 6.83 0.06 -18.93
CA GLU A 66 6.59 -1.16 -19.68
C GLU A 66 5.18 -1.74 -19.44
N HIS A 67 4.53 -1.35 -18.34
CA HIS A 67 3.21 -1.84 -17.92
C HIS A 67 2.34 -0.67 -17.48
N SER A 68 1.02 -0.82 -17.51
CA SER A 68 0.08 0.21 -17.04
C SER A 68 0.04 0.33 -15.50
N VAL A 69 1.20 0.34 -14.84
CA VAL A 69 1.30 0.44 -13.38
C VAL A 69 1.79 1.82 -12.99
N VAL A 70 1.23 2.33 -11.89
CA VAL A 70 1.63 3.56 -11.22
C VAL A 70 2.04 3.21 -9.80
N LEU A 71 3.27 3.55 -9.43
CA LEU A 71 3.84 3.28 -8.11
C LEU A 71 4.21 4.59 -7.42
N ARG A 72 3.65 4.83 -6.25
CA ARG A 72 3.85 6.09 -5.52
C ARG A 72 4.12 5.86 -4.04
N PHE A 73 4.96 6.73 -3.48
CA PHE A 73 5.11 6.85 -2.03
C PHE A 73 4.08 7.84 -1.50
N VAL A 74 3.22 7.37 -0.60
CA VAL A 74 2.08 8.17 -0.13
C VAL A 74 2.44 8.87 1.17
N ILE A 75 2.40 10.19 1.14
CA ILE A 75 2.80 11.03 2.28
C ILE A 75 1.95 12.30 2.36
N GLY A 76 1.53 12.66 3.56
CA GLY A 76 0.90 13.94 3.88
C GLY A 76 1.94 15.02 4.20
N SER A 77 1.49 16.13 4.77
CA SER A 77 2.36 17.20 5.21
C SER A 77 2.96 16.92 6.59
N SER A 78 4.23 17.26 6.77
CA SER A 78 4.90 17.31 8.07
C SER A 78 4.69 18.69 8.72
N PRO A 79 4.46 18.76 10.05
CA PRO A 79 4.45 20.02 10.77
C PRO A 79 5.84 20.66 10.88
N LYS A 80 6.91 19.91 10.61
CA LYS A 80 8.28 20.42 10.67
C LYS A 80 8.69 20.97 9.31
N ALA A 81 9.02 22.26 9.26
CA ALA A 81 9.47 22.91 8.03
C ALA A 81 10.72 22.25 7.41
N SER A 82 11.62 21.70 8.24
CA SER A 82 12.79 20.94 7.76
C SER A 82 12.41 19.68 6.98
N ASP A 83 11.39 18.97 7.46
CA ASP A 83 10.92 17.73 6.85
C ASP A 83 10.18 18.06 5.54
N GLU A 84 9.35 19.09 5.53
CA GLU A 84 8.68 19.55 4.30
C GLU A 84 9.68 20.02 3.23
N ALA A 85 10.74 20.73 3.62
CA ALA A 85 11.79 21.12 2.69
C ALA A 85 12.51 19.90 2.08
N ALA A 86 12.80 18.88 2.90
CA ALA A 86 13.40 17.64 2.43
C ALA A 86 12.47 16.86 1.49
N LEU A 87 11.17 16.81 1.79
CA LEU A 87 10.16 16.17 0.93
C LEU A 87 10.01 16.90 -0.41
N HIS A 88 10.04 18.24 -0.42
CA HIS A 88 10.02 19.00 -1.66
C HIS A 88 11.26 18.75 -2.51
N GLN A 89 12.44 18.66 -1.90
CA GLN A 89 13.66 18.32 -2.63
C GLN A 89 13.59 16.89 -3.20
N GLU A 90 13.11 15.92 -2.41
CA GLU A 90 12.92 14.55 -2.86
C GLU A 90 11.97 14.48 -4.08
N ASP A 91 10.84 15.17 -4.00
CA ASP A 91 9.84 15.18 -5.07
C ASP A 91 10.41 15.78 -6.37
N GLN A 92 11.23 16.84 -6.26
CA GLN A 92 11.91 17.45 -7.40
C GLN A 92 12.93 16.50 -8.04
N GLU A 93 13.62 15.68 -7.25
CA GLU A 93 14.63 14.74 -7.73
C GLU A 93 14.02 13.47 -8.34
N HIS A 94 12.92 12.96 -7.78
CA HIS A 94 12.40 11.64 -8.13
C HIS A 94 11.01 11.65 -8.78
N GLY A 95 10.12 12.56 -8.39
CA GLY A 95 8.77 12.72 -8.95
C GLY A 95 7.84 11.54 -8.71
N ASP A 96 8.07 10.75 -7.66
CA ASP A 96 7.32 9.54 -7.32
C ASP A 96 6.55 9.64 -5.99
N LEU A 97 6.46 10.83 -5.40
CA LEU A 97 5.63 11.09 -4.23
C LEU A 97 4.17 11.37 -4.64
N MET A 98 3.24 10.87 -3.82
CA MET A 98 1.84 11.26 -3.84
C MET A 98 1.53 12.03 -2.56
N ARG A 99 1.42 13.36 -2.71
CA ARG A 99 1.12 14.28 -1.61
C ARG A 99 -0.37 14.26 -1.29
N LEU A 100 -0.73 13.82 -0.09
CA LEU A 100 -2.12 13.84 0.38
C LEU A 100 -2.45 15.16 1.09
N PRO A 101 -3.69 15.68 0.97
CA PRO A 101 -4.13 16.92 1.63
C PRO A 101 -4.49 16.66 3.11
N LEU A 102 -3.54 16.13 3.87
CA LEU A 102 -3.65 15.86 5.30
C LEU A 102 -2.28 16.00 5.96
N GLN A 103 -2.27 16.26 7.26
CA GLN A 103 -1.05 16.26 8.06
C GLN A 103 -0.73 14.83 8.55
N GLU A 104 0.54 14.44 8.48
CA GLU A 104 1.01 13.13 8.97
C GLU A 104 0.86 13.02 10.49
N ASP A 105 0.14 11.98 10.92
CA ASP A 105 0.04 11.53 12.30
C ASP A 105 -0.15 10.01 12.29
N TYR A 106 0.63 9.29 13.10
CA TYR A 106 0.52 7.84 13.26
C TYR A 106 -0.89 7.41 13.66
N ARG A 107 -1.60 8.22 14.46
CA ARG A 107 -2.98 7.93 14.88
C ARG A 107 -4.02 8.21 13.79
N ALA A 108 -3.61 8.84 12.70
CA ALA A 108 -4.46 9.19 11.57
C ALA A 108 -4.29 8.24 10.38
N LEU A 109 -3.62 7.09 10.54
CA LEU A 109 -3.42 6.10 9.46
C LEU A 109 -4.73 5.68 8.75
N PRO A 110 -5.83 5.37 9.45
CA PRO A 110 -7.11 5.09 8.78
C PRO A 110 -7.59 6.25 7.89
N ASN A 111 -7.41 7.49 8.34
CA ASN A 111 -7.76 8.68 7.59
C ASN A 111 -6.84 8.87 6.37
N LYS A 112 -5.55 8.59 6.53
CA LYS A 112 -4.56 8.56 5.45
C LYS A 112 -4.96 7.57 4.37
N THR A 113 -5.30 6.34 4.76
CA THR A 113 -5.73 5.28 3.85
C THR A 113 -6.99 5.64 3.07
N ARG A 114 -8.07 6.10 3.71
CA ARG A 114 -9.26 6.49 2.93
C ARG A 114 -8.97 7.65 1.98
N THR A 115 -8.11 8.59 2.38
CA THR A 115 -7.73 9.75 1.56
C THR A 115 -6.89 9.33 0.37
N PHE A 116 -5.97 8.40 0.58
CA PHE A 116 -5.22 7.73 -0.47
C PHE A 116 -6.15 7.07 -1.48
N PHE A 117 -7.03 6.16 -1.05
CA PHE A 117 -7.91 5.44 -1.96
C PHE A 117 -8.78 6.40 -2.76
N ARG A 118 -9.35 7.44 -2.13
CA ARG A 118 -10.12 8.47 -2.83
C ARG A 118 -9.27 9.20 -3.87
N ALA A 119 -8.06 9.60 -3.53
CA ALA A 119 -7.20 10.32 -4.45
C ALA A 119 -6.75 9.44 -5.62
N VAL A 120 -6.45 8.16 -5.38
CA VAL A 120 -6.08 7.21 -6.42
C VAL A 120 -7.20 7.00 -7.43
N VAL A 121 -8.42 6.70 -6.96
CA VAL A 121 -9.54 6.43 -7.87
C VAL A 121 -9.96 7.68 -8.63
N GLN A 122 -9.75 8.88 -8.07
CA GLN A 122 -10.01 10.16 -8.76
C GLN A 122 -8.95 10.48 -9.81
N GLN A 123 -7.69 10.10 -9.58
CA GLN A 123 -6.58 10.49 -10.43
C GLN A 123 -6.33 9.50 -11.58
N TRP A 124 -6.42 8.20 -11.32
CA TRP A 124 -6.01 7.16 -12.28
C TRP A 124 -7.12 6.19 -12.68
N ASP A 125 -8.20 6.10 -11.91
CA ASP A 125 -9.28 5.14 -12.12
C ASP A 125 -8.82 3.67 -12.38
N PRO A 126 -7.95 3.10 -11.53
CA PRO A 126 -7.26 1.84 -11.84
C PRO A 126 -8.16 0.61 -11.70
N ASP A 127 -7.77 -0.51 -12.31
CA ASP A 127 -8.44 -1.82 -12.14
C ASP A 127 -8.16 -2.43 -10.76
N TRP A 128 -6.97 -2.18 -10.21
CA TRP A 128 -6.56 -2.61 -8.88
C TRP A 128 -5.82 -1.51 -8.13
N VAL A 129 -6.08 -1.40 -6.84
CA VAL A 129 -5.32 -0.55 -5.94
C VAL A 129 -4.68 -1.43 -4.88
N VAL A 130 -3.36 -1.39 -4.78
CA VAL A 130 -2.57 -2.17 -3.82
C VAL A 130 -1.94 -1.23 -2.82
N LYS A 131 -2.20 -1.46 -1.54
CA LYS A 131 -1.49 -0.78 -0.44
C LYS A 131 -0.49 -1.75 0.16
N MET A 132 0.74 -1.29 0.37
CA MET A 132 1.77 -1.99 1.13
C MET A 132 2.52 -1.07 2.09
N ASP A 133 3.14 -1.68 3.10
CA ASP A 133 4.10 -1.02 4.00
C ASP A 133 5.49 -0.94 3.34
N ASP A 134 6.33 -0.04 3.84
CA ASP A 134 7.67 0.21 3.29
C ASP A 134 8.72 -0.85 3.68
N ASP A 135 8.36 -1.80 4.54
CA ASP A 135 9.16 -2.95 4.93
C ASP A 135 8.76 -4.26 4.19
N VAL A 136 7.87 -4.16 3.20
CA VAL A 136 7.44 -5.28 2.35
C VAL A 136 8.28 -5.39 1.09
N TYR A 137 8.68 -6.62 0.75
CA TYR A 137 9.29 -6.91 -0.55
C TYR A 137 8.23 -7.29 -1.57
N LEU A 138 8.24 -6.61 -2.71
CA LEU A 138 7.31 -6.85 -3.80
C LEU A 138 8.03 -7.40 -5.04
N ASN A 139 7.56 -8.54 -5.53
CA ASN A 139 7.90 -9.08 -6.85
C ASN A 139 6.89 -8.54 -7.90
N THR A 140 7.27 -7.46 -8.58
CA THR A 140 6.38 -6.73 -9.51
C THR A 140 5.94 -7.55 -10.71
N ALA A 141 6.79 -8.45 -11.23
CA ALA A 141 6.43 -9.34 -12.34
C ALA A 141 5.29 -10.31 -11.95
N ARG A 142 5.35 -10.86 -10.74
CA ARG A 142 4.32 -11.79 -10.22
C ARG A 142 3.02 -11.09 -9.84
N LEU A 143 3.09 -9.82 -9.47
CA LEU A 143 1.92 -9.04 -9.07
C LEU A 143 0.89 -8.92 -10.20
N LEU A 144 1.35 -8.71 -11.44
CA LEU A 144 0.45 -8.61 -12.60
C LEU A 144 -0.26 -9.93 -12.89
N ASP A 145 0.46 -11.05 -12.80
CA ASP A 145 -0.14 -12.39 -12.96
C ASP A 145 -1.15 -12.69 -11.85
N ALA A 146 -0.85 -12.28 -10.61
CA ALA A 146 -1.77 -12.41 -9.49
C ALA A 146 -3.04 -11.57 -9.70
N ALA A 147 -2.92 -10.33 -10.15
CA ALA A 147 -4.06 -9.46 -10.42
C ALA A 147 -5.00 -10.02 -11.50
N ARG A 148 -4.45 -10.59 -12.58
CA ARG A 148 -5.25 -11.30 -13.59
C ARG A 148 -6.01 -12.48 -13.00
N GLN A 149 -5.35 -13.26 -12.13
CA GLN A 149 -5.99 -14.36 -11.44
C GLN A 149 -7.13 -13.86 -10.54
N TRP A 150 -6.92 -12.79 -9.77
CA TRP A 150 -7.95 -12.20 -8.91
C TRP A 150 -9.16 -11.73 -9.70
N ASP A 151 -8.96 -11.14 -10.88
CA ASP A 151 -10.02 -10.71 -11.78
C ASP A 151 -10.87 -11.89 -12.28
N VAL A 152 -10.22 -12.96 -12.77
CA VAL A 152 -10.89 -14.20 -13.19
C VAL A 152 -11.70 -14.84 -12.04
N MET A 153 -11.21 -14.71 -10.81
CA MET A 153 -11.87 -15.23 -9.62
C MET A 153 -13.01 -14.34 -9.11
N GLY A 154 -13.22 -13.15 -9.70
CA GLY A 154 -14.18 -12.17 -9.22
C GLY A 154 -13.84 -11.64 -7.82
N ALA A 155 -12.56 -11.67 -7.43
CA ALA A 155 -12.12 -11.16 -6.14
C ALA A 155 -12.21 -9.63 -6.13
N GLN A 156 -12.55 -9.07 -4.97
CA GLN A 156 -12.69 -7.62 -4.81
C GLN A 156 -11.83 -7.05 -3.69
N TYR A 157 -11.53 -7.85 -2.67
CA TYR A 157 -10.61 -7.52 -1.59
C TYR A 157 -9.70 -8.71 -1.33
N VAL A 158 -8.39 -8.53 -1.53
CA VAL A 158 -7.40 -9.61 -1.54
C VAL A 158 -6.28 -9.31 -0.55
N SER A 159 -5.94 -10.30 0.27
CA SER A 159 -4.77 -10.27 1.16
C SER A 159 -4.51 -11.67 1.70
N CYS A 160 -3.49 -11.81 2.52
CA CYS A 160 -3.43 -12.87 3.51
C CYS A 160 -4.45 -12.54 4.61
N MET A 161 -5.62 -13.16 4.55
CA MET A 161 -6.75 -12.79 5.40
C MET A 161 -6.58 -13.34 6.82
N LYS A 162 -7.06 -12.60 7.81
CA LYS A 162 -7.05 -13.04 9.21
C LYS A 162 -8.29 -12.58 9.97
N HIS A 163 -8.57 -13.29 11.05
CA HIS A 163 -9.31 -12.75 12.18
C HIS A 163 -8.33 -12.26 13.25
N GLY A 164 -8.79 -11.35 14.11
CA GLY A 164 -7.96 -10.81 15.19
C GLY A 164 -8.77 -10.52 16.43
N VAL A 165 -8.11 -10.52 17.59
CA VAL A 165 -8.71 -10.07 18.84
C VAL A 165 -8.81 -8.55 18.87
N VAL A 166 -9.89 -8.03 19.42
CA VAL A 166 -10.00 -6.58 19.67
C VAL A 166 -9.18 -6.22 20.90
N TRP A 167 -8.25 -5.28 20.74
CA TRP A 167 -7.38 -4.82 21.82
C TRP A 167 -8.13 -3.85 22.73
N ARG A 168 -8.58 -4.36 23.88
CA ARG A 168 -9.44 -3.63 24.83
C ARG A 168 -8.69 -2.89 25.94
N GLN A 169 -7.41 -3.20 26.12
CA GLN A 169 -6.62 -2.62 27.19
C GLN A 169 -6.03 -1.27 26.76
N SER A 170 -6.48 -0.20 27.43
CA SER A 170 -5.92 1.15 27.25
C SER A 170 -4.40 1.13 27.48
N GLY A 171 -3.67 1.88 26.64
CA GLY A 171 -2.21 1.96 26.68
C GLY A 171 -1.47 0.88 25.89
N THR A 172 -2.17 -0.13 25.35
CA THR A 172 -1.56 -1.06 24.38
C THR A 172 -1.41 -0.40 23.02
N ARG A 173 -0.41 -0.84 22.23
CA ARG A 173 -0.09 -0.26 20.90
C ARG A 173 -1.29 -0.19 19.97
N TRP A 174 -2.15 -1.20 20.02
CA TRP A 174 -3.26 -1.40 19.09
C TRP A 174 -4.63 -1.19 19.74
N TYR A 175 -4.68 -0.56 20.91
CA TYR A 175 -5.90 -0.31 21.67
C TYR A 175 -6.99 0.31 20.78
N GLU A 176 -8.19 -0.27 20.82
CA GLU A 176 -9.36 0.18 20.11
C GLU A 176 -10.32 0.91 21.07
N PRO A 177 -10.41 2.26 21.01
CA PRO A 177 -11.32 3.02 21.87
C PRO A 177 -12.79 2.63 21.67
N ALA A 178 -13.18 2.23 20.46
CA ALA A 178 -14.53 1.79 20.12
C ALA A 178 -14.75 0.28 20.35
N HIS A 179 -13.93 -0.39 21.16
CA HIS A 179 -13.96 -1.85 21.30
C HIS A 179 -15.32 -2.41 21.74
N LEU A 180 -16.11 -1.63 22.50
CA LEU A 180 -17.48 -2.01 22.89
C LEU A 180 -18.44 -2.08 21.70
N LEU A 181 -18.21 -1.29 20.65
CA LEU A 181 -19.00 -1.31 19.41
C LEU A 181 -18.57 -2.45 18.47
N VAL A 182 -17.29 -2.84 18.53
CA VAL A 182 -16.73 -3.89 17.66
C VAL A 182 -16.99 -5.29 18.23
N GLY A 183 -16.89 -5.45 19.55
CA GLY A 183 -17.02 -6.75 20.21
C GLY A 183 -15.67 -7.41 20.50
N PRO A 184 -15.63 -8.75 20.69
CA PRO A 184 -14.42 -9.45 21.14
C PRO A 184 -13.39 -9.71 20.03
N THR A 185 -13.84 -9.80 18.78
CA THR A 185 -13.03 -10.18 17.61
C THR A 185 -13.35 -9.29 16.42
N TYR A 186 -12.32 -8.93 15.65
CA TYR A 186 -12.50 -8.34 14.33
C TYR A 186 -13.02 -9.40 13.34
N TRP A 187 -13.77 -8.93 12.35
CA TRP A 187 -14.15 -9.68 11.15
C TRP A 187 -12.92 -10.10 10.34
N LEU A 188 -13.14 -10.85 9.26
CA LEU A 188 -12.09 -11.23 8.33
C LEU A 188 -11.55 -9.97 7.65
N HIS A 189 -10.25 -9.67 7.82
CA HIS A 189 -9.59 -8.51 7.24
C HIS A 189 -8.16 -8.84 6.83
N ALA A 190 -7.55 -7.96 6.04
CA ALA A 190 -6.18 -8.11 5.60
C ALA A 190 -5.18 -8.17 6.75
N TYR A 191 -4.09 -8.91 6.54
CA TYR A 191 -2.87 -8.75 7.31
C TYR A 191 -2.18 -7.46 6.85
N GLY A 192 -2.22 -6.40 7.67
CA GLY A 192 -1.98 -5.00 7.31
C GLY A 192 -0.72 -4.63 6.50
N SER A 193 0.27 -5.51 6.37
CA SER A 193 1.47 -5.29 5.57
C SER A 193 1.19 -5.09 4.08
N ILE A 194 0.23 -5.81 3.50
CA ILE A 194 -0.14 -5.65 2.09
C ILE A 194 -1.57 -6.15 1.81
N TYR A 195 -2.31 -5.42 0.98
CA TYR A 195 -3.61 -5.85 0.46
C TYR A 195 -3.96 -5.15 -0.86
N ALA A 196 -4.85 -5.76 -1.63
CA ALA A 196 -5.36 -5.24 -2.90
C ALA A 196 -6.88 -5.09 -2.85
N ILE A 197 -7.40 -3.99 -3.40
CA ILE A 197 -8.82 -3.73 -3.58
C ILE A 197 -9.08 -3.49 -5.06
N ALA A 198 -10.09 -4.15 -5.61
CA ALA A 198 -10.52 -3.91 -6.99
C ALA A 198 -10.94 -2.44 -7.15
N GLY A 199 -10.54 -1.83 -8.25
CA GLY A 199 -10.81 -0.44 -8.59
C GLY A 199 -12.26 -0.01 -8.43
N PRO A 200 -13.23 -0.73 -9.05
CA PRO A 200 -14.65 -0.46 -8.86
C PRO A 200 -15.08 -0.50 -7.39
N THR A 201 -14.56 -1.45 -6.61
CA THR A 201 -14.83 -1.55 -5.17
C THR A 201 -14.25 -0.36 -4.41
N ALA A 202 -13.00 0.03 -4.67
CA ALA A 202 -12.39 1.20 -4.07
C ALA A 202 -13.18 2.48 -4.40
N ARG A 203 -13.63 2.63 -5.65
CA ARG A 203 -14.41 3.79 -6.11
C ARG A 203 -15.78 3.86 -5.43
N CYS A 204 -16.51 2.75 -5.41
CA CYS A 204 -17.88 2.70 -4.89
C CYS A 204 -17.93 2.71 -3.36
N VAL A 205 -17.06 1.94 -2.70
CA VAL A 205 -17.09 1.82 -1.23
C VAL A 205 -16.34 2.97 -0.58
N ILE A 206 -15.11 3.24 -1.03
CA ILE A 206 -14.23 4.21 -0.36
C ILE A 206 -14.39 5.61 -0.93
N GLY A 207 -14.38 5.74 -2.26
CA GLY A 207 -14.52 7.01 -2.96
C GLY A 207 -15.87 7.67 -2.67
N ALA A 208 -16.98 7.00 -3.01
CA ALA A 208 -18.32 7.54 -2.80
C ALA A 208 -18.77 7.52 -1.32
N GLY A 209 -18.31 6.55 -0.54
CA GLY A 209 -18.64 6.42 0.88
C GLY A 209 -17.79 7.27 1.84
N PHE A 210 -16.79 8.01 1.33
CA PHE A 210 -15.67 8.59 2.07
C PHE A 210 -16.01 9.18 3.46
N ASP A 211 -17.04 10.02 3.54
CA ASP A 211 -17.44 10.72 4.77
C ASP A 211 -18.22 9.83 5.76
N GLY A 212 -18.84 8.75 5.28
CA GLY A 212 -19.59 7.78 6.08
C GLY A 212 -18.75 6.60 6.59
N LEU A 213 -17.51 6.46 6.14
CA LEU A 213 -16.63 5.37 6.55
C LEU A 213 -16.23 5.53 8.01
N ARG A 214 -16.53 4.51 8.82
CA ARG A 214 -16.11 4.47 10.21
C ARG A 214 -14.61 4.20 10.30
N LEU A 215 -13.89 5.07 11.00
CA LEU A 215 -12.47 4.89 11.30
C LEU A 215 -12.33 4.18 12.65
N LEU A 216 -11.65 3.03 12.64
CA LEU A 216 -11.16 2.36 13.83
C LEU A 216 -9.75 2.84 14.19
N ALA A 217 -9.19 2.40 15.31
CA ALA A 217 -7.82 2.74 15.69
C ALA A 217 -6.78 2.18 14.71
N ASN A 218 -7.04 0.99 14.15
CA ASN A 218 -6.16 0.34 13.18
C ASN A 218 -6.73 0.44 11.77
N GLU A 219 -5.85 0.73 10.83
CA GLU A 219 -6.19 0.98 9.43
C GLU A 219 -6.70 -0.27 8.71
N ASP A 220 -6.01 -1.41 8.87
CA ASP A 220 -6.35 -2.69 8.26
C ASP A 220 -7.72 -3.18 8.73
N THR A 221 -8.01 -3.03 10.02
CA THR A 221 -9.34 -3.31 10.56
C THR A 221 -10.39 -2.35 10.00
N SER A 222 -10.10 -1.05 9.87
CA SER A 222 -11.02 -0.08 9.27
C SER A 222 -11.39 -0.47 7.84
N VAL A 223 -10.41 -0.82 7.01
CA VAL A 223 -10.65 -1.28 5.64
C VAL A 223 -11.52 -2.53 5.62
N GLY A 224 -11.19 -3.53 6.44
CA GLY A 224 -12.01 -4.74 6.55
C GLY A 224 -13.46 -4.43 6.93
N LEU A 225 -13.72 -3.42 7.79
CA LEU A 225 -15.07 -3.03 8.18
C LEU A 225 -15.85 -2.56 6.97
N TRP A 226 -15.22 -1.71 6.16
CA TRP A 226 -15.84 -1.12 4.99
C TRP A 226 -16.16 -2.20 3.95
N MET A 227 -15.23 -3.14 3.74
CA MET A 227 -15.43 -4.26 2.83
C MET A 227 -16.55 -5.19 3.31
N LEU A 228 -16.57 -5.52 4.61
CA LEU A 228 -17.65 -6.32 5.20
C LEU A 228 -19.02 -5.63 5.07
N ALA A 229 -19.10 -4.34 5.44
CA ALA A 229 -20.34 -3.59 5.43
C ALA A 229 -20.92 -3.40 4.01
N ALA A 230 -20.07 -3.45 2.98
CA ALA A 230 -20.45 -3.32 1.58
C ALA A 230 -20.61 -4.67 0.86
N ASP A 231 -20.64 -5.80 1.59
CA ASP A 231 -20.79 -7.16 1.04
C ASP A 231 -19.77 -7.49 -0.06
N VAL A 232 -18.51 -7.09 0.16
CA VAL A 232 -17.42 -7.25 -0.80
C VAL A 232 -16.88 -8.68 -0.79
N ALA A 233 -16.61 -9.24 -1.97
CA ALA A 233 -15.99 -10.56 -2.12
C ALA A 233 -14.53 -10.58 -1.63
N HIS A 234 -14.31 -11.20 -0.46
CA HIS A 234 -13.00 -11.41 0.13
C HIS A 234 -12.30 -12.61 -0.52
N PHE A 235 -10.99 -12.50 -0.76
CA PHE A 235 -10.19 -13.59 -1.28
C PHE A 235 -8.87 -13.71 -0.50
N GLU A 236 -8.56 -14.92 -0.05
CA GLU A 236 -7.31 -15.23 0.62
C GLU A 236 -6.23 -15.60 -0.39
N ASP A 237 -5.14 -14.82 -0.37
CA ASP A 237 -3.94 -15.10 -1.15
C ASP A 237 -2.71 -15.18 -0.25
N MET A 238 -2.36 -16.40 0.14
CA MET A 238 -1.25 -16.69 1.04
C MET A 238 0.12 -16.29 0.47
N ARG A 239 0.23 -16.01 -0.84
CA ARG A 239 1.47 -15.48 -1.44
C ARG A 239 1.82 -14.11 -0.87
N MET A 240 0.81 -13.34 -0.44
CA MET A 240 0.97 -11.97 0.08
C MET A 240 1.57 -11.90 1.49
N CYS A 241 1.64 -13.01 2.22
CA CYS A 241 2.29 -13.11 3.54
C CYS A 241 3.38 -14.17 3.59
N SER A 242 3.89 -14.58 2.43
CA SER A 242 4.96 -15.58 2.35
C SER A 242 6.23 -15.09 3.09
N PRO A 243 6.79 -15.87 4.03
CA PRO A 243 8.05 -15.52 4.69
C PRO A 243 9.26 -15.69 3.75
N THR A 244 9.08 -16.37 2.62
CA THR A 244 10.12 -16.59 1.61
C THR A 244 9.89 -15.71 0.40
N CYS A 245 10.93 -14.98 -0.02
CA CYS A 245 10.93 -14.23 -1.27
C CYS A 245 11.13 -15.22 -2.44
N THR A 246 10.22 -15.18 -3.42
CA THR A 246 10.23 -16.03 -4.62
C THR A 246 10.06 -15.22 -5.89
#